data_AF-A0A1A9AMB2-F1
#
_entry.id   AF-A0A1A9AMB2-F1
#
_cell.length_a   1.000
_cell.length_b   1.000
_cell.length_c   1.000
_cell.angle_alpha   90.00
_cell.angle_beta   90.00
_cell.angle_gamma   90.00
#
_symmetry.space_group_name_H-M   'P 1'
#
loop_
_entity.id
_entity.type
_entity.pdbx_description
1 polymer ?
#
loop_
_entity_poly.entity_id
_entity_poly.type
_entity_poly.pdbx_seq_one_letter_code
_entity_poly.pdbx_strand_id
1 'polypeptide(L)'
;MAPMKKTMYNVANSVDTYRSQLNDDTESSTMDISVCQNFDSQYIDKANSDLNCERAIKYLSYLKSFEDLNYRDQGFRYLCYWIYSDVLKEKKSFENTLNLYKEFHRKYEEFDGYKFDEYLNQFSTYMLENLIKLTDLYKMFNAFKSNGGNSCTNHGQVQQCSEKYIIYADECYAGDDTDFCDELENFKQTYENYLKSVKCPESVPKILPPIKRYNVAAIISIPFSIILCYF
;
A
#
# COMPACT_ATOMS: atom_id res chain seq x y z
N MET A 1 9.75 -18.41 -13.01
CA MET A 1 8.76 -17.36 -12.68
C MET A 1 9.32 -16.05 -13.19
N ALA A 2 8.47 -15.15 -13.69
CA ALA A 2 8.91 -13.79 -13.99
C ALA A 2 9.36 -13.10 -12.69
N PRO A 3 10.33 -12.19 -12.74
CA PRO A 3 10.66 -11.38 -11.57
C PRO A 3 9.45 -10.50 -11.19
N MET A 4 9.23 -10.32 -9.88
CA MET A 4 8.24 -9.36 -9.38
C MET A 4 8.61 -7.96 -9.86
N LYS A 5 7.60 -7.19 -10.28
CA LYS A 5 7.79 -5.81 -10.72
C LYS A 5 7.92 -4.89 -9.53
N LYS A 6 8.82 -3.92 -9.63
CA LYS A 6 8.90 -2.84 -8.65
C LYS A 6 7.76 -1.86 -8.91
N THR A 7 6.99 -1.55 -7.88
CA THR A 7 5.84 -0.63 -7.94
C THR A 7 5.88 0.30 -6.74
N MET A 8 5.21 1.44 -6.83
CA MET A 8 5.02 2.31 -5.68
C MET A 8 4.19 1.66 -4.55
N TYR A 9 3.51 0.54 -4.81
CA TYR A 9 2.69 -0.17 -3.83
C TYR A 9 3.36 -1.41 -3.24
N ASN A 10 4.64 -1.68 -3.53
CA ASN A 10 5.36 -2.84 -2.98
C ASN A 10 5.30 -2.93 -1.44
N VAL A 11 5.14 -1.79 -0.76
CA VAL A 11 4.94 -1.73 0.70
C VAL A 11 3.74 -2.56 1.18
N ALA A 12 2.71 -2.76 0.35
CA ALA A 12 1.53 -3.55 0.71
C ALA A 12 1.88 -4.99 1.10
N ASN A 13 2.92 -5.56 0.48
CA ASN A 13 3.42 -6.90 0.81
C ASN A 13 4.34 -6.93 2.04
N SER A 14 4.87 -5.78 2.47
CA SER A 14 5.83 -5.64 3.57
C SER A 14 5.31 -4.79 4.73
N VAL A 15 3.99 -4.59 4.83
CA VAL A 15 3.36 -3.76 5.86
C VAL A 15 3.72 -4.18 7.28
N ASP A 16 3.87 -5.47 7.56
CA ASP A 16 4.25 -5.97 8.88
C ASP A 16 5.70 -5.61 9.24
N THR A 17 6.58 -5.55 8.23
CA THR A 17 7.97 -5.10 8.41
C THR A 17 7.99 -3.65 8.87
N TYR A 18 7.33 -2.75 8.14
CA TYR A 18 7.31 -1.33 8.51
C TYR A 18 6.49 -1.05 9.77
N ARG A 19 5.44 -1.84 10.05
CA ARG A 19 4.72 -1.80 11.33
C ARG A 19 5.61 -2.12 12.51
N SER A 20 6.47 -3.11 12.36
CA SER A 20 7.41 -3.49 13.43
C SER A 20 8.41 -2.36 13.69
N GLN A 21 8.93 -1.71 12.64
CA GLN A 21 9.84 -0.58 12.78
C GLN A 21 9.18 0.66 13.40
N LEU A 22 7.94 0.96 13.01
CA LEU A 22 7.18 2.10 13.56
C LEU A 22 6.84 1.91 15.06
N ASN A 23 6.69 0.67 15.50
CA ASN A 23 6.42 0.33 16.90
C ASN A 23 7.68 -0.03 17.70
N ASP A 24 8.87 0.13 17.11
CA ASP A 24 10.11 -0.21 17.79
C ASP A 24 10.46 0.89 18.82
N ASP A 25 10.37 0.53 20.10
CA ASP A 25 10.70 1.40 21.23
C ASP A 25 12.15 1.20 21.73
N THR A 26 12.93 0.31 21.08
CA THR A 26 14.27 -0.09 21.54
C THR A 26 15.36 0.95 21.29
N GLU A 27 15.14 1.92 20.39
CA GLU A 27 16.03 3.08 20.18
C GLU A 27 15.59 4.33 20.96
N SER A 28 14.91 4.16 22.10
CA SER A 28 14.53 5.27 22.99
C SER A 28 15.70 5.78 23.86
N SER A 29 16.87 6.01 23.26
CA SER A 29 17.82 6.96 23.85
C SER A 29 17.26 8.37 23.72
N THR A 30 16.43 8.78 24.69
CA THR A 30 16.30 10.19 25.12
C THR A 30 16.16 11.24 24.01
N MET A 31 15.43 10.96 22.93
CA MET A 31 15.12 11.97 21.91
C MET A 31 14.09 12.91 22.52
N ASP A 32 14.48 14.15 22.83
CA ASP A 32 13.56 15.18 23.28
C ASP A 32 12.73 15.68 22.09
N ILE A 33 11.52 15.13 21.93
CA ILE A 33 10.58 15.49 20.86
C ILE A 33 9.61 16.56 21.37
N SER A 34 10.14 17.63 21.98
CA SER A 34 9.35 18.72 22.54
C SER A 34 8.45 19.41 21.50
N VAL A 35 8.77 19.32 20.21
CA VAL A 35 7.93 19.82 19.10
C VAL A 35 6.53 19.22 19.06
N CYS A 36 6.33 18.04 19.68
CA CYS A 36 5.04 17.35 19.77
C CYS A 36 4.27 17.67 21.06
N GLN A 37 4.83 18.44 22.00
CA GLN A 37 4.14 18.81 23.23
C GLN A 37 2.88 19.61 22.91
N ASN A 38 1.74 19.15 23.44
CA ASN A 38 0.43 19.72 23.17
C ASN A 38 0.07 19.75 21.67
N PHE A 39 0.67 18.87 20.84
CA PHE A 39 0.32 18.72 19.45
C PHE A 39 -1.21 18.62 19.30
N ASP A 40 -1.78 19.52 18.52
CA ASP A 40 -3.20 19.58 18.25
C ASP A 40 -3.43 19.68 16.76
N SER A 41 -4.46 19.02 16.29
CA SER A 41 -4.82 18.99 14.90
C SER A 41 -6.31 18.72 14.78
N GLN A 42 -6.99 19.48 13.91
CA GLN A 42 -8.40 19.27 13.63
C GLN A 42 -8.71 17.91 12.99
N TYR A 43 -7.68 17.20 12.51
CA TYR A 43 -7.83 15.93 11.80
C TYR A 43 -7.80 14.71 12.72
N ILE A 44 -7.33 14.85 13.96
CA ILE A 44 -7.15 13.77 14.94
C ILE A 44 -7.85 14.11 16.26
N ASP A 45 -8.30 13.08 16.99
CA ASP A 45 -8.75 13.29 18.35
C ASP A 45 -7.56 13.73 19.24
N LYS A 46 -7.79 14.71 20.12
CA LYS A 46 -6.76 15.20 21.05
C LYS A 46 -6.19 14.11 21.94
N ALA A 47 -6.96 13.05 22.21
CA ALA A 47 -6.49 11.90 22.94
C ALA A 47 -5.37 11.18 22.16
N ASN A 48 -4.17 11.14 22.74
CA ASN A 48 -2.95 10.55 22.16
C ASN A 48 -2.39 11.31 20.94
N SER A 49 -2.81 12.54 20.67
CA SER A 49 -2.27 13.34 19.56
C SER A 49 -0.75 13.53 19.69
N ASP A 50 -0.28 13.88 20.88
CA ASP A 50 1.14 14.07 21.19
C ASP A 50 1.93 12.76 21.00
N LEU A 51 1.42 11.64 21.51
CA LEU A 51 2.04 10.30 21.35
C LEU A 51 2.13 9.87 19.88
N ASN A 52 1.09 10.15 19.08
CA ASN A 52 1.08 9.84 17.66
C ASN A 52 2.06 10.74 16.89
N CYS A 53 2.16 12.02 17.25
CA CYS A 53 3.18 12.92 16.74
C CYS A 53 4.58 12.39 17.04
N GLU A 54 4.88 12.06 18.31
CA GLU A 54 6.18 11.52 18.72
C GLU A 54 6.54 10.24 17.96
N ARG A 55 5.59 9.32 17.80
CA ARG A 55 5.79 8.09 17.03
C ARG A 55 6.09 8.38 15.56
N ALA A 56 5.37 9.31 14.95
CA ALA A 56 5.65 9.73 13.58
C ALA A 56 7.06 10.35 13.45
N ILE A 57 7.49 11.18 14.40
CA ILE A 57 8.83 11.79 14.38
C ILE A 57 9.93 10.73 14.52
N LYS A 58 9.79 9.79 15.46
CA LYS A 58 10.75 8.68 15.61
C LYS A 58 10.86 7.86 14.33
N TYR A 59 9.72 7.54 13.73
CA TYR A 59 9.69 6.77 12.48
C TYR A 59 10.31 7.54 11.30
N LEU A 60 10.07 8.84 11.19
CA LEU A 60 10.70 9.69 10.17
C LEU A 60 12.22 9.81 10.38
N SER A 61 12.69 9.88 11.63
CA SER A 61 14.13 9.81 11.97
C SER A 61 14.73 8.45 11.57
N TYR A 62 14.02 7.36 11.84
CA TYR A 62 14.42 6.03 11.40
C TYR A 62 14.57 6.00 9.88
N LEU A 63 13.57 6.44 9.11
CA LEU A 63 13.63 6.46 7.65
C LEU A 63 14.76 7.35 7.12
N LYS A 64 15.04 8.50 7.75
CA LYS A 64 16.16 9.38 7.38
C LYS A 64 17.51 8.66 7.41
N SER A 65 17.69 7.70 8.32
CA SER A 65 18.96 6.98 8.48
C SER A 65 19.31 6.03 7.33
N PHE A 66 18.37 5.74 6.42
CA PHE A 66 18.59 4.83 5.30
C PHE A 66 18.94 5.57 4.01
N GLU A 67 20.01 5.13 3.33
CA GLU A 67 20.36 5.64 2.01
C GLU A 67 19.43 5.12 0.90
N ASP A 68 18.87 3.91 1.06
CA ASP A 68 17.99 3.29 0.08
C ASP A 68 16.68 4.09 -0.08
N LEU A 69 16.58 4.80 -1.21
CA LEU A 69 15.42 5.60 -1.59
C LEU A 69 14.15 4.77 -1.74
N ASN A 70 14.26 3.51 -2.16
CA ASN A 70 13.11 2.62 -2.29
C ASN A 70 12.56 2.19 -0.94
N TYR A 71 13.46 1.89 0.00
CA TYR A 71 13.08 1.57 1.37
C TYR A 71 12.39 2.77 2.03
N ARG A 72 12.95 3.97 1.83
CA ARG A 72 12.37 5.23 2.32
C ARG A 72 10.98 5.50 1.73
N ASP A 73 10.82 5.45 0.41
CA ASP A 73 9.52 5.65 -0.25
C ASP A 73 8.44 4.72 0.31
N GLN A 74 8.75 3.42 0.41
CA GLN A 74 7.84 2.46 1.03
C GLN A 74 7.54 2.81 2.49
N GLY A 75 8.53 3.24 3.28
CA GLY A 75 8.32 3.72 4.63
C GLY A 75 7.36 4.92 4.72
N PHE A 76 7.51 5.92 3.84
CA PHE A 76 6.58 7.05 3.79
C PHE A 76 5.15 6.64 3.44
N ARG A 77 5.00 5.69 2.52
CA ARG A 77 3.69 5.12 2.15
C ARG A 77 3.07 4.35 3.30
N TYR A 78 3.89 3.57 4.02
CA TYR A 78 3.45 2.91 5.23
C TYR A 78 3.01 3.93 6.30
N LEU A 79 3.74 5.02 6.50
CA LEU A 79 3.34 6.06 7.45
C LEU A 79 1.96 6.62 7.11
N CYS A 80 1.70 6.93 5.84
CA CYS A 80 0.39 7.40 5.39
C CYS A 80 -0.72 6.36 5.63
N TYR A 81 -0.46 5.08 5.33
CA TYR A 81 -1.37 3.98 5.64
C TYR A 81 -1.64 3.83 7.15
N TRP A 82 -0.61 3.91 7.99
CA TRP A 82 -0.71 3.84 9.44
C TRP A 82 -1.55 5.00 10.01
N ILE A 83 -1.39 6.22 9.46
CA ILE A 83 -2.24 7.35 9.85
C ILE A 83 -3.70 7.03 9.57
N TYR A 84 -4.02 6.53 8.38
CA TYR A 84 -5.39 6.20 8.04
C TYR A 84 -5.97 5.09 8.94
N SER A 85 -5.24 3.98 9.07
CA SER A 85 -5.73 2.76 9.70
C SER A 85 -5.68 2.78 11.23
N ASP A 86 -4.53 3.15 11.81
CA ASP A 86 -4.31 3.07 13.26
C ASP A 86 -4.65 4.40 13.98
N VAL A 87 -4.27 5.54 13.38
CA VAL A 87 -4.45 6.86 14.02
C VAL A 87 -5.88 7.38 13.85
N LEU A 88 -6.38 7.40 12.61
CA LEU A 88 -7.71 7.89 12.27
C LEU A 88 -8.78 6.80 12.31
N LYS A 89 -8.38 5.54 12.55
CA LYS A 89 -9.25 4.37 12.73
C LYS A 89 -10.22 4.16 11.58
N GLU A 90 -9.82 4.55 10.36
CA GLU A 90 -10.63 4.45 9.15
C GLU A 90 -11.95 5.25 9.22
N LYS A 91 -12.07 6.19 10.16
CA LYS A 91 -13.29 6.99 10.39
C LYS A 91 -13.26 8.35 9.70
N LYS A 92 -12.11 8.76 9.18
CA LYS A 92 -11.88 10.07 8.56
C LYS A 92 -11.54 9.89 7.09
N SER A 93 -11.82 10.93 6.30
CA SER A 93 -11.54 10.95 4.86
C SER A 93 -10.05 10.79 4.55
N PHE A 94 -9.73 10.27 3.37
CA PHE A 94 -8.35 10.25 2.84
C PHE A 94 -7.70 11.64 2.81
N GLU A 95 -8.47 12.71 2.58
CA GLU A 95 -7.96 14.08 2.63
C GLU A 95 -7.41 14.44 4.02
N ASN A 96 -8.20 14.19 5.07
CA ASN A 96 -7.76 14.35 6.46
C ASN A 96 -6.50 13.53 6.77
N THR A 97 -6.38 12.29 6.24
CA THR A 97 -5.14 11.50 6.37
C THR A 97 -3.95 12.24 5.78
N LEU A 98 -4.09 12.74 4.56
CA LEU A 98 -3.00 13.46 3.88
C LEU A 98 -2.65 14.78 4.57
N ASN A 99 -3.64 15.47 5.14
CA ASN A 99 -3.39 16.70 5.89
C ASN A 99 -2.63 16.41 7.19
N LEU A 100 -3.01 15.36 7.93
CA LEU A 100 -2.28 14.94 9.14
C LEU A 100 -0.86 14.43 8.81
N TYR A 101 -0.70 13.71 7.69
CA TYR A 101 0.61 13.31 7.17
C TYR A 101 1.52 14.53 6.93
N LYS A 102 1.01 15.59 6.29
CA LYS A 102 1.75 16.84 6.10
C LYS A 102 2.09 17.53 7.42
N GLU A 103 1.19 17.51 8.40
CA GLU A 103 1.46 18.08 9.73
C GLU A 103 2.57 17.33 10.47
N PHE A 104 2.61 15.99 10.40
CA PHE A 104 3.71 15.22 10.96
C PHE A 104 5.04 15.52 10.26
N HIS A 105 5.04 15.67 8.93
CA HIS A 105 6.24 16.11 8.20
C HIS A 105 6.70 17.52 8.61
N ARG A 106 5.77 18.46 8.82
CA ARG A 106 6.11 19.80 9.32
C ARG A 106 6.70 19.74 10.73
N LYS A 107 6.16 18.90 11.60
CA LYS A 107 6.72 18.66 12.93
C LYS A 107 8.11 18.03 12.88
N TYR A 108 8.36 17.18 11.91
CA TYR A 108 9.71 16.64 11.68
C TYR A 108 10.70 17.71 11.23
N GLU A 109 10.29 18.60 10.32
CA GLU A 109 11.12 19.74 9.93
C GLU A 109 11.42 20.66 11.13
N GLU A 110 10.43 20.92 12.00
CA GLU A 110 10.64 21.68 13.25
C GLU A 110 11.64 20.98 14.19
N PHE A 111 11.66 19.64 14.19
CA PHE A 111 12.51 18.83 15.06
C PHE A 111 13.97 18.74 14.59
N ASP A 112 14.18 18.45 13.31
CA ASP A 112 15.50 18.08 12.78
C ASP A 112 16.01 19.07 11.69
N GLY A 113 15.15 19.95 11.18
CA GLY A 113 15.48 20.90 10.12
C GLY A 113 15.53 20.29 8.72
N TYR A 114 15.38 18.96 8.59
CA TYR A 114 15.36 18.27 7.32
C TYR A 114 13.95 18.23 6.70
N LYS A 115 13.88 18.44 5.38
CA LYS A 115 12.64 18.42 4.60
C LYS A 115 12.58 17.21 3.67
N PHE A 116 11.48 16.48 3.71
CA PHE A 116 11.16 15.37 2.81
C PHE A 116 10.29 15.81 1.62
N ASP A 117 10.49 17.03 1.09
CA ASP A 117 9.60 17.64 0.08
C ASP A 117 9.43 16.78 -1.19
N GLU A 118 10.46 16.01 -1.56
CA GLU A 118 10.43 15.11 -2.72
C GLU A 118 9.35 14.01 -2.63
N TYR A 119 8.95 13.63 -1.40
CA TYR A 119 7.93 12.61 -1.16
C TYR A 119 6.54 13.22 -1.07
N LEU A 120 6.38 14.40 -0.45
CA LEU A 120 5.06 15.01 -0.18
C LEU A 120 4.20 15.20 -1.44
N ASN A 121 4.81 15.52 -2.58
CA ASN A 121 4.10 15.76 -3.84
C ASN A 121 3.58 14.49 -4.53
N GLN A 122 4.01 13.30 -4.06
CA GLN A 122 3.65 12.01 -4.67
C GLN A 122 2.43 11.36 -4.03
N PHE A 123 1.85 11.98 -2.99
CA PHE A 123 0.76 11.41 -2.21
C PHE A 123 -0.58 12.02 -2.62
N SER A 124 -1.46 11.18 -3.16
CA SER A 124 -2.83 11.52 -3.51
C SER A 124 -3.82 10.64 -2.75
N THR A 125 -5.09 11.07 -2.70
CA THR A 125 -6.16 10.27 -2.09
C THR A 125 -6.38 8.97 -2.84
N TYR A 126 -6.23 8.99 -4.17
CA TYR A 126 -6.30 7.83 -5.03
C TYR A 126 -5.16 6.83 -4.77
N MET A 127 -3.92 7.32 -4.58
CA MET A 127 -2.80 6.47 -4.18
C MET A 127 -3.07 5.78 -2.84
N LEU A 128 -3.54 6.53 -1.84
CA LEU A 128 -3.88 5.95 -0.53
C LEU A 128 -4.98 4.89 -0.65
N GLU A 129 -6.02 5.14 -1.44
CA GLU A 129 -7.10 4.18 -1.70
C GLU A 129 -6.56 2.86 -2.27
N ASN A 130 -5.72 2.94 -3.32
CA ASN A 130 -5.12 1.77 -3.96
C ASN A 130 -4.17 1.02 -3.01
N LEU A 131 -3.40 1.76 -2.22
CA LEU A 131 -2.54 1.17 -1.20
C LEU A 131 -3.34 0.40 -0.14
N ILE A 132 -4.48 0.93 0.30
CA ILE A 132 -5.38 0.23 1.24
C ILE A 132 -5.92 -1.06 0.61
N LYS A 133 -6.44 -0.99 -0.62
CA LYS A 133 -6.98 -2.16 -1.34
C LYS A 133 -5.94 -3.29 -1.43
N LEU A 134 -4.72 -2.96 -1.83
CA LEU A 134 -3.62 -3.93 -1.93
C LEU A 134 -3.18 -4.45 -0.56
N THR A 135 -3.07 -3.57 0.44
CA THR A 135 -2.69 -3.96 1.81
C THR A 135 -3.70 -4.93 2.40
N ASP A 136 -4.99 -4.66 2.24
CA ASP A 136 -6.05 -5.55 2.70
C ASP A 136 -5.96 -6.92 2.02
N LEU A 137 -5.70 -6.93 0.72
CA LEU A 137 -5.54 -8.16 -0.06
C LEU A 137 -4.37 -9.01 0.47
N TYR A 138 -3.20 -8.40 0.67
CA TYR A 138 -2.03 -9.06 1.26
C TYR A 138 -2.27 -9.52 2.70
N LYS A 139 -2.91 -8.71 3.54
CA LYS A 139 -3.26 -9.08 4.93
C LYS A 139 -4.18 -10.28 4.99
N MET A 140 -5.25 -10.28 4.20
CA MET A 140 -6.17 -11.43 4.10
C MET A 140 -5.43 -12.69 3.65
N PHE A 141 -4.54 -12.57 2.68
CA PHE A 141 -3.79 -13.71 2.18
C PHE A 141 -2.73 -14.22 3.18
N ASN A 142 -1.98 -13.33 3.81
CA ASN A 142 -0.96 -13.69 4.80
C ASN A 142 -1.58 -14.30 6.06
N ALA A 143 -2.71 -13.78 6.53
CA ALA A 143 -3.45 -14.39 7.63
C ALA A 143 -3.88 -15.83 7.31
N PHE A 144 -4.22 -16.12 6.06
CA PHE A 144 -4.47 -17.50 5.62
C PHE A 144 -3.18 -18.34 5.65
N LYS A 145 -2.08 -17.84 5.06
CA LYS A 145 -0.79 -18.55 5.01
C LYS A 145 -0.25 -18.92 6.40
N SER A 146 -0.40 -18.02 7.37
CA SER A 146 0.08 -18.20 8.74
C SER A 146 -0.67 -19.30 9.51
N ASN A 147 -1.87 -19.70 9.06
CA ASN A 147 -2.63 -20.80 9.67
C ASN A 147 -2.08 -22.20 9.30
N GLY A 148 -0.97 -22.28 8.54
CA GLY A 148 -0.09 -23.43 8.47
C GLY A 148 -0.76 -24.77 8.16
N GLY A 149 -0.79 -25.16 6.89
CA GLY A 149 -1.26 -26.49 6.52
C GLY A 149 -1.08 -26.79 5.05
N ASN A 150 -1.08 -28.08 4.72
CA ASN A 150 -1.18 -28.54 3.33
C ASN A 150 -2.62 -28.51 2.79
N SER A 151 -3.56 -27.93 3.55
CA SER A 151 -4.97 -27.83 3.20
C SER A 151 -5.51 -26.42 3.47
N CYS A 152 -6.48 -25.97 2.67
CA CYS A 152 -7.18 -24.71 2.88
C CYS A 152 -8.17 -24.81 4.05
N THR A 153 -7.65 -24.97 5.27
CA THR A 153 -8.40 -24.62 6.48
C THR A 153 -8.72 -23.12 6.39
N ASN A 154 -9.96 -22.71 6.69
CA ASN A 154 -10.46 -21.35 6.48
C ASN A 154 -10.56 -20.91 5.00
N HIS A 155 -10.95 -21.83 4.11
CA HIS A 155 -11.15 -21.58 2.67
C HIS A 155 -12.00 -20.34 2.35
N GLY A 156 -12.97 -19.97 3.20
CA GLY A 156 -13.79 -18.77 3.02
C GLY A 156 -12.98 -17.47 2.96
N GLN A 157 -11.87 -17.37 3.71
CA GLN A 157 -11.01 -16.18 3.67
C GLN A 157 -10.21 -16.10 2.37
N VAL A 158 -9.71 -17.24 1.86
CA VAL A 158 -8.99 -17.30 0.59
C VAL A 158 -9.93 -17.05 -0.59
N GLN A 159 -11.16 -17.57 -0.49
CA GLN A 159 -12.20 -17.29 -1.46
C GLN A 159 -12.51 -15.79 -1.51
N GLN A 160 -12.78 -15.13 -0.38
CA GLN A 160 -12.99 -13.68 -0.32
C GLN A 160 -11.79 -12.88 -0.85
N CYS A 161 -10.57 -13.35 -0.58
CA CYS A 161 -9.35 -12.76 -1.13
C CYS A 161 -9.33 -12.82 -2.66
N SER A 162 -9.69 -13.98 -3.25
CA SER A 162 -9.80 -14.13 -4.71
C SER A 162 -10.93 -13.30 -5.32
N GLU A 163 -12.07 -13.17 -4.64
CA GLU A 163 -13.20 -12.36 -5.09
C GLU A 163 -12.83 -10.86 -5.11
N LYS A 164 -12.15 -10.37 -4.06
CA LYS A 164 -11.62 -9.00 -4.02
C LYS A 164 -10.57 -8.75 -5.10
N TYR A 165 -9.68 -9.71 -5.34
CA TYR A 165 -8.72 -9.61 -6.43
C TYR A 165 -9.40 -9.39 -7.79
N ILE A 166 -10.49 -10.12 -8.08
CA ILE A 166 -11.22 -9.98 -9.35
C ILE A 166 -11.78 -8.56 -9.50
N ILE A 167 -12.39 -8.02 -8.44
CA ILE A 167 -12.91 -6.64 -8.43
C ILE A 167 -11.78 -5.64 -8.70
N TYR A 168 -10.64 -5.79 -8.02
CA TYR A 168 -9.51 -4.87 -8.21
C TYR A 168 -8.84 -5.03 -9.59
N ALA A 169 -8.86 -6.23 -10.18
CA ALA A 169 -8.42 -6.44 -11.55
C ALA A 169 -9.31 -5.70 -12.56
N ASP A 170 -10.62 -5.68 -12.34
CA ASP A 170 -11.56 -4.91 -13.17
C ASP A 170 -11.32 -3.40 -13.04
N GLU A 171 -11.07 -2.90 -11.82
CA GLU A 171 -10.67 -1.50 -11.59
C GLU A 171 -9.36 -1.16 -12.30
N CYS A 172 -8.39 -2.07 -12.27
CA CYS A 172 -7.11 -1.93 -12.98
C CYS A 172 -7.30 -1.81 -14.52
N TYR A 173 -8.30 -2.47 -15.10
CA TYR A 173 -8.63 -2.32 -16.54
C TYR A 173 -9.26 -0.98 -16.88
N ALA A 174 -10.07 -0.45 -15.97
CA ALA A 174 -10.75 0.83 -16.17
C ALA A 174 -9.84 2.03 -15.85
N GLY A 175 -8.86 1.85 -14.96
CA GLY A 175 -7.95 2.90 -14.50
C GLY A 175 -6.65 3.00 -15.30
N ASP A 176 -5.88 4.05 -14.99
CA ASP A 176 -4.59 4.38 -15.63
C ASP A 176 -3.37 4.09 -14.75
N ASP A 177 -3.56 3.77 -13.46
CA ASP A 177 -2.49 3.46 -12.51
C ASP A 177 -1.78 2.13 -12.82
N THR A 178 -0.67 2.23 -13.56
CA THR A 178 0.14 1.07 -13.95
C THR A 178 0.71 0.33 -12.76
N ASP A 179 1.06 1.05 -11.70
CA ASP A 179 1.71 0.49 -10.52
C ASP A 179 0.72 -0.35 -9.71
N PHE A 180 -0.55 0.09 -9.62
CA PHE A 180 -1.61 -0.68 -8.98
C PHE A 180 -1.83 -2.02 -9.70
N CYS A 181 -1.92 -1.97 -11.02
CA CYS A 181 -2.04 -3.17 -11.85
C CYS A 181 -0.84 -4.11 -11.73
N ASP A 182 0.36 -3.56 -11.77
CA ASP A 182 1.58 -4.35 -11.66
C ASP A 182 1.72 -4.98 -10.26
N GLU A 183 1.23 -4.32 -9.21
CA GLU A 183 1.22 -4.88 -7.86
C GLU A 183 0.14 -5.97 -7.70
N LEU A 184 -1.01 -5.84 -8.35
CA LEU A 184 -1.98 -6.93 -8.43
C LEU A 184 -1.39 -8.16 -9.16
N GLU A 185 -0.58 -7.95 -10.21
CA GLU A 185 0.12 -9.06 -10.89
C GLU A 185 1.16 -9.71 -9.97
N ASN A 186 1.90 -8.92 -9.18
CA ASN A 186 2.80 -9.44 -8.14
C ASN A 186 2.05 -10.26 -7.08
N PHE A 187 0.90 -9.75 -6.63
CA PHE A 187 0.03 -10.45 -5.69
C PHE A 187 -0.44 -11.78 -6.29
N LYS A 188 -0.93 -11.77 -7.53
CA LYS A 188 -1.37 -12.97 -8.26
C LYS A 188 -0.27 -14.03 -8.31
N GLN A 189 0.95 -13.64 -8.69
CA GLN A 189 2.07 -14.58 -8.70
C GLN A 189 2.30 -15.18 -7.31
N THR A 190 2.31 -14.35 -6.27
CA THR A 190 2.47 -14.78 -4.88
C THR A 190 1.38 -15.76 -4.44
N TYR A 191 0.13 -15.46 -4.78
CA TYR A 191 -1.05 -16.27 -4.48
C TYR A 191 -1.01 -17.63 -5.16
N GLU A 192 -0.83 -17.66 -6.48
CA GLU A 192 -0.86 -18.90 -7.28
C GLU A 192 0.32 -19.82 -6.92
N ASN A 193 1.49 -19.23 -6.67
CA ASN A 193 2.68 -19.98 -6.29
C ASN A 193 2.49 -20.72 -4.97
N TYR A 194 1.84 -20.07 -4.00
CA TYR A 194 1.53 -20.69 -2.72
C TYR A 194 0.46 -21.78 -2.87
N LEU A 195 -0.66 -21.49 -3.55
CA LEU A 195 -1.78 -22.44 -3.67
C LEU A 195 -1.51 -23.62 -4.61
N LYS A 196 -0.45 -23.56 -5.42
CA LYS A 196 -0.04 -24.67 -6.30
C LYS A 196 0.04 -26.01 -5.56
N SER A 197 0.61 -26.02 -4.35
CA SER A 197 0.80 -27.23 -3.54
C SER A 197 -0.22 -27.41 -2.41
N VAL A 198 -1.11 -26.44 -2.16
CA VAL A 198 -2.12 -26.50 -1.10
C VAL A 198 -3.39 -27.19 -1.60
N LYS A 199 -3.97 -28.09 -0.81
CA LYS A 199 -5.24 -28.78 -1.10
C LYS A 199 -6.42 -27.91 -0.68
N CYS A 200 -7.16 -27.37 -1.64
CA CYS A 200 -8.29 -26.49 -1.36
C CYS A 200 -9.58 -27.04 -2.01
N PRO A 201 -10.76 -26.71 -1.45
CA PRO A 201 -12.03 -26.97 -2.13
C PRO A 201 -12.06 -26.28 -3.50
N GLU A 202 -12.88 -26.80 -4.42
CA GLU A 202 -13.03 -26.23 -5.77
C GLU A 202 -13.49 -24.76 -5.78
N SER A 203 -14.16 -24.32 -4.71
CA SER A 203 -14.59 -22.92 -4.54
C SER A 203 -13.43 -21.93 -4.37
N VAL A 204 -12.21 -22.40 -4.08
CA VAL A 204 -11.01 -21.56 -3.98
C VAL A 204 -10.24 -21.66 -5.30
N PRO A 205 -10.27 -20.62 -6.15
CA PRO A 205 -9.56 -20.66 -7.42
C PRO A 205 -8.04 -20.67 -7.16
N LYS A 206 -7.34 -21.66 -7.71
CA LYS A 206 -5.87 -21.73 -7.67
C LYS A 206 -5.20 -20.83 -8.70
N ILE A 207 -5.96 -20.41 -9.70
CA ILE A 207 -5.51 -19.55 -10.80
C ILE A 207 -6.48 -18.37 -10.82
N LEU A 208 -5.94 -17.16 -10.70
CA LEU A 208 -6.67 -15.91 -10.78
C LEU A 208 -6.75 -15.44 -12.24
N PRO A 209 -7.71 -14.57 -12.61
CA PRO A 209 -7.71 -14.01 -13.96
C PRO A 209 -6.41 -13.23 -14.22
N PRO A 210 -5.91 -13.20 -15.48
CA PRO A 210 -4.71 -12.45 -15.84
C PRO A 210 -5.04 -10.96 -15.96
N ILE A 211 -4.12 -10.08 -15.56
CA ILE A 211 -4.29 -8.64 -15.77
C ILE A 211 -3.95 -8.29 -17.22
N LYS A 212 -4.98 -8.07 -18.05
CA LYS A 212 -4.82 -7.59 -19.43
C LYS A 212 -5.25 -6.12 -19.54
N ARG A 213 -4.30 -5.19 -19.44
CA ARG A 213 -4.54 -3.84 -19.97
C ARG A 213 -4.64 -3.93 -21.48
N TYR A 214 -5.83 -3.70 -22.03
CA TYR A 214 -5.97 -3.43 -23.44
C TYR A 214 -5.26 -2.09 -23.69
N ASN A 215 -4.11 -2.11 -24.35
CA ASN A 215 -3.47 -0.88 -24.83
C ASN A 215 -4.44 -0.20 -25.79
N VAL A 216 -5.17 0.81 -25.33
CA VAL A 216 -6.09 1.59 -26.18
C VAL A 216 -5.30 2.24 -27.33
N ALA A 217 -4.03 2.57 -27.11
CA ALA A 217 -3.08 3.01 -28.15
C ALA A 217 -2.83 1.96 -29.25
N ALA A 218 -2.90 0.66 -28.94
CA ALA A 218 -2.74 -0.40 -29.95
C ALA A 218 -4.00 -0.58 -30.82
N ILE A 219 -5.17 -0.15 -30.34
CA ILE A 219 -6.44 -0.24 -31.08
C ILE A 219 -6.55 0.88 -32.13
N ILE A 220 -5.91 2.03 -31.90
CA ILE A 220 -5.91 3.16 -32.86
C ILE A 220 -4.98 2.91 -34.06
N SER A 221 -4.10 1.90 -34.00
CA SER A 221 -3.19 1.53 -35.09
C SER A 221 -3.74 0.44 -36.02
N ILE A 222 -5.06 0.40 -36.24
CA ILE A 222 -5.59 -0.28 -37.43
C ILE A 222 -5.65 0.77 -38.53
N PRO A 223 -4.74 0.77 -39.52
CA PRO A 223 -4.92 1.61 -40.70
C PRO A 223 -6.25 1.21 -41.35
N PHE A 224 -7.09 2.20 -41.62
CA PHE A 224 -8.24 2.08 -42.52
C PHE A 224 -7.72 1.71 -43.93
N SER A 225 -7.34 0.46 -44.12
CA SER A 225 -6.97 -0.12 -45.41
C SER A 225 -8.15 -0.89 -45.98
N ILE A 226 -9.36 -0.32 -45.91
CA ILE A 226 -10.50 -0.79 -46.70
C ILE A 226 -11.27 0.46 -47.10
N ILE A 227 -11.63 0.53 -48.38
CA ILE A 227 -12.36 1.60 -49.09
C ILE A 227 -11.44 2.59 -49.81
N LEU A 228 -10.95 2.17 -51.00
CA LEU A 228 -11.09 2.92 -52.26
C LEU A 228 -10.58 2.05 -53.44
N CYS A 229 -11.33 1.00 -53.78
CA CYS A 229 -11.32 0.43 -55.12
C CYS A 229 -12.77 0.30 -55.59
N TYR A 230 -13.36 1.43 -55.96
CA TYR A 230 -14.36 1.48 -57.02
C TYR A 230 -13.76 2.39 -58.09
N PHE A 231 -13.39 1.81 -59.23
CA PHE A 231 -13.80 2.20 -60.59
C PHE A 231 -13.32 1.10 -61.56
#